data_AF-A0A7K3HKX4-F1
#
_entry.id   AF-A0A7K3HKX4-F1
#
_cell.length_a   1.000
_cell.length_b   1.000
_cell.length_c   1.000
_cell.angle_alpha   90.00
_cell.angle_beta   90.00
_cell.angle_gamma   90.00
#
_symmetry.space_group_name_H-M   'P 1'
#
loop_
_entity.id
_entity.type
_entity.pdbx_description
1 polymer ?
#
loop_
_entity_poly.entity_id
_entity_poly.type
_entity_poly.pdbx_seq_one_letter_code
_entity_poly.pdbx_strand_id
1 'polypeptide(L)' 'RAASEPGAAPPPPLPDAPYAFDAGPPLRVVFPCPVCCQRLRVPVRGPVRVRCGLCRSVLDCDT' A
#
# COMPACT_ATOMS: atom_id res chain seq x y z
N ARG A 1 -15.90 -28.28 1.10
CA ARG A 1 -14.78 -27.92 0.21
C ARG A 1 -15.20 -26.67 -0.55
N ALA A 2 -14.78 -25.48 -0.11
CA ALA A 2 -15.08 -24.25 -0.83
C ALA A 2 -14.24 -24.24 -2.12
N ALA A 3 -14.92 -24.11 -3.27
CA ALA A 3 -14.29 -24.03 -4.57
C ALA A 3 -13.61 -22.66 -4.73
N SER A 4 -12.40 -22.66 -5.28
CA SER A 4 -11.66 -21.44 -5.63
C SER A 4 -12.38 -20.70 -6.75
N GLU A 5 -12.79 -19.46 -6.49
CA GLU A 5 -13.36 -18.57 -7.50
C GLU A 5 -12.25 -18.10 -8.47
N PRO A 6 -12.51 -18.06 -9.80
CA PRO A 6 -11.55 -17.50 -10.75
C PRO A 6 -11.30 -16.03 -10.39
N GLY A 7 -10.01 -15.69 -10.20
CA GLY A 7 -9.54 -14.44 -9.63
C GLY A 7 -10.19 -13.20 -10.23
N ALA A 8 -11.19 -12.68 -9.52
CA ALA A 8 -11.73 -11.36 -9.78
C ALA A 8 -10.60 -10.34 -9.67
N ALA A 9 -10.48 -9.46 -10.68
CA ALA A 9 -9.59 -8.31 -10.58
C ALA A 9 -9.92 -7.56 -9.28
N PRO A 10 -8.91 -7.10 -8.52
CA PRO A 10 -9.17 -6.36 -7.29
C PRO A 10 -10.08 -5.17 -7.62
N PRO A 11 -11.08 -4.85 -6.77
CA PRO A 11 -11.94 -3.71 -6.99
C PRO A 11 -11.08 -2.44 -7.17
N PRO A 12 -11.50 -1.50 -8.02
CA PRO A 12 -10.76 -0.26 -8.20
C PRO A 12 -10.57 0.42 -6.84
N PRO A 13 -9.40 1.04 -6.59
CA PRO A 13 -9.14 1.70 -5.33
C PRO A 13 -10.21 2.77 -5.08
N LEU A 14 -10.88 2.70 -3.93
CA LEU A 14 -11.85 3.72 -3.54
C LEU A 14 -11.11 5.07 -3.38
N PRO A 15 -11.67 6.19 -3.86
CA PRO A 15 -11.02 7.51 -3.79
C PRO A 15 -10.56 7.88 -2.37
N ASP A 16 -11.35 7.49 -1.37
CA ASP A 16 -11.16 7.80 0.05
C ASP A 16 -10.64 6.63 0.89
N ALA A 17 -10.15 5.56 0.25
CA ALA A 17 -9.56 4.47 1.01
C ALA A 17 -8.30 4.96 1.76
N PRO A 18 -8.14 4.59 3.05
CA PRO A 18 -6.95 4.96 3.83
C PRO A 18 -5.67 4.36 3.25
N TYR A 19 -5.78 3.30 2.43
CA TYR A 19 -4.69 2.73 1.64
C TYR A 19 -5.26 1.98 0.42
N ALA A 20 -4.38 1.62 -0.50
CA ALA A 20 -4.68 0.77 -1.64
C ALA A 20 -3.50 -0.15 -1.96
N PHE A 21 -3.76 -1.31 -2.56
CA PHE A 21 -2.69 -2.15 -3.11
C PHE A 21 -2.46 -1.82 -4.59
N ASP A 22 -1.20 -1.72 -4.98
CA ASP A 22 -0.75 -1.62 -6.38
C ASP A 22 -0.58 -3.05 -6.89
N ALA A 23 -1.54 -3.51 -7.70
CA ALA A 23 -1.62 -4.87 -8.23
C ALA A 23 -0.60 -5.08 -9.36
N GLY A 24 0.67 -5.21 -8.99
CA GLY A 24 1.76 -5.56 -9.89
C GLY A 24 2.93 -6.14 -9.10
N PRO A 25 3.69 -7.10 -9.64
CA PRO A 25 4.88 -7.60 -8.96
C PRO A 25 6.05 -6.60 -9.07
N PRO A 26 6.75 -6.27 -7.96
CA PRO A 26 6.46 -6.68 -6.59
C PRO A 26 5.25 -5.93 -6.01
N LEU A 27 4.42 -6.63 -5.23
CA LEU A 27 3.22 -6.08 -4.60
C LEU A 27 3.59 -4.89 -3.70
N ARG A 28 2.82 -3.80 -3.79
CA ARG A 28 3.03 -2.60 -2.98
C ARG A 28 1.74 -2.15 -2.33
N VAL A 29 1.83 -1.61 -1.13
CA VAL A 29 0.78 -0.84 -0.49
C VAL A 29 1.04 0.65 -0.70
N VAL A 30 -0.03 1.40 -0.91
CA VAL A 30 -0.02 2.85 -1.11
C VAL A 30 -0.90 3.50 -0.06
N PHE A 31 -0.35 4.41 0.74
CA PHE A 31 -1.08 5.10 1.81
C PHE A 31 -0.59 6.55 1.95
N PRO A 32 -1.40 7.46 2.52
CA PRO A 32 -0.97 8.85 2.74
C PRO A 32 0.03 8.92 3.90
N CYS A 33 1.10 9.70 3.73
CA CYS A 33 2.00 10.02 4.84
C CYS A 33 1.20 10.69 5.96
N PRO A 34 1.29 10.23 7.23
CA PRO A 34 0.48 10.78 8.33
C PRO A 34 0.87 12.23 8.69
N VAL A 35 1.96 12.74 8.14
CA VAL A 35 2.46 14.09 8.40
C VAL A 35 2.06 15.10 7.32
N CYS A 36 2.06 14.70 6.05
CA CYS A 36 1.85 15.64 4.93
C CYS A 36 0.87 15.13 3.85
N CYS A 37 0.21 13.99 4.10
CA CYS A 37 -0.75 13.33 3.21
C CYS A 37 -0.20 12.91 1.82
N GLN A 38 1.08 13.12 1.53
CA GLN A 38 1.71 12.62 0.30
C GLN A 38 1.63 11.09 0.25
N ARG A 39 1.17 10.55 -0.89
CA ARG A 39 1.10 9.10 -1.11
C ARG A 39 2.49 8.47 -1.10
N LEU A 40 2.70 7.53 -0.19
CA LEU A 40 3.88 6.68 -0.09
C LEU A 40 3.58 5.33 -0.74
N ARG A 41 4.54 4.75 -1.46
CA ARG A 41 4.45 3.41 -2.04
C ARG A 41 5.46 2.50 -1.36
N VAL A 42 4.98 1.48 -0.66
CA VAL A 42 5.81 0.60 0.18
C VAL A 42 5.66 -0.84 -0.30
N PRO A 43 6.75 -1.58 -0.55
CA PRO A 43 6.68 -2.98 -0.97
C PRO A 43 6.22 -3.87 0.18
N VAL A 44 5.33 -4.82 -0.11
CA VAL A 44 4.82 -5.83 0.82
C VAL A 44 5.85 -6.95 0.97
N ARG A 45 6.63 -6.94 2.07
CA ARG A 45 7.72 -7.88 2.31
C ARG A 45 8.14 -8.00 3.79
N GLY A 46 7.25 -7.70 4.72
CA GLY A 46 7.53 -7.62 6.16
C GLY A 46 8.01 -6.23 6.60
N PRO A 47 8.76 -6.14 7.71
CA PRO A 47 9.18 -4.87 8.28
C PRO A 47 10.05 -4.03 7.32
N VAL A 48 9.71 -2.76 7.17
CA VAL A 48 10.40 -1.83 6.30
C VAL A 48 10.38 -0.42 6.85
N ARG A 49 11.51 0.27 6.71
CA ARG A 49 11.64 1.68 7.04
C ARG A 49 11.45 2.52 5.78
N VAL A 50 10.39 3.33 5.74
CA VAL A 50 10.08 4.21 4.60
C VAL A 50 10.36 5.66 4.95
N ARG A 51 10.90 6.40 3.99
CA ARG A 51 11.09 7.86 4.08
C ARG A 51 10.13 8.55 3.13
N CYS A 52 9.41 9.56 3.63
CA CYS A 52 8.61 10.42 2.77
C CYS A 52 9.52 11.32 1.91
N GLY A 53 9.31 11.34 0.59
CA GLY A 53 10.05 12.20 -0.33
C GLY A 53 9.78 13.70 -0.13
N LEU A 54 8.62 14.05 0.44
CA LEU A 54 8.19 15.44 0.65
C LEU A 54 8.63 15.98 2.03
N CYS A 55 8.03 15.48 3.11
CA CYS A 55 8.27 15.99 4.47
C CYS A 55 9.48 15.35 5.16
N ARG A 56 10.11 14.34 4.54
CA ARG A 56 11.28 13.62 5.06
C ARG A 56 11.05 12.80 6.33
N SER A 57 9.83 12.78 6.87
CA SER A 57 9.44 11.88 7.96
C SER A 57 9.79 10.43 7.63
N VAL A 58 10.24 9.70 8.64
CA VAL A 58 10.62 8.30 8.54
C VAL A 58 9.62 7.48 9.34
N LEU A 59 9.03 6.47 8.71
CA LEU A 59 8.02 5.61 9.29
C LEU A 59 8.54 4.17 9.34
N ASP A 60 8.17 3.48 10.40
CA ASP A 60 8.29 2.03 10.49
C ASP A 60 6.97 1.42 9.99
N CYS A 61 7.06 0.42 9.13
CA CYS A 61 5.90 -0.22 8.51
C CYS A 61 6.09 -1.74 8.53
N ASP A 62 5.08 -2.46 9.03
CA ASP A 62 4.96 -3.91 8.86
C ASP A 62 3.98 -4.17 7.71
N THR A 63 4.49 -4.61 6.56
CA THR A 63 3.74 -4.65 5.29
C THR A 63 3.60 -6.03 4.69
#